data_AF-A0A2H5QUC1-F1
#
_entry.id   AF-A0A2H5QUC1-F1
#
_cell.length_a   1.000
_cell.length_b   1.000
_cell.length_c   1.000
_cell.angle_alpha   90.00
_cell.angle_beta   90.00
_cell.angle_gamma   90.00
#
_symmetry.space_group_name_H-M   'P 1'
#
loop_
_entity.id
_entity.type
_entity.pdbx_description
1 polymer ?
#
loop_
_entity_poly.entity_id
_entity_poly.type
_entity_poly.pdbx_seq_one_letter_code
_entity_poly.pdbx_strand_id
1 'polypeptide(L)'
;AALEEEQADQIDLSCFSGNLGHDGRDNARDCWKLSDGNNLRVRSKHFCYDKTKIPAGKHLMDLVAVDWFQDTKRMDHVARRQGCAAQIDVDIGSSTVANGVLGLVIVVITTLVVDMAFLVQANTTDELPERLIGAVRVSHIELKSAVVPKLEPEIS
;
A
#
# COMPACT_ATOMS: atom_id res chain seq x y z
N ALA A 1 -35.63 3.25 17.37
CA ALA A 1 -35.33 2.27 16.32
C ALA A 1 -33.84 2.02 16.38
N ALA A 2 -33.45 0.84 16.87
CA ALA A 2 -32.06 0.40 16.86
C ALA A 2 -31.69 0.11 15.40
N LEU A 3 -30.64 0.74 14.91
CA LEU A 3 -30.08 0.42 13.60
C LEU A 3 -29.47 -0.98 13.76
N GLU A 4 -30.05 -1.94 13.06
CA GLU A 4 -29.52 -3.29 12.92
C GLU A 4 -28.10 -3.15 12.35
N GLU A 5 -27.09 -3.43 13.18
CA GLU A 5 -25.72 -3.59 12.71
C GLU A 5 -25.73 -4.78 11.76
N GLU A 6 -25.55 -4.49 10.47
CA GLU A 6 -25.39 -5.48 9.42
C GLU A 6 -24.24 -6.40 9.83
N GLN A 7 -24.58 -7.65 10.13
CA GLN A 7 -23.64 -8.67 10.56
C GLN A 7 -22.70 -8.94 9.39
N ALA A 8 -21.55 -8.25 9.38
CA ALA A 8 -20.52 -8.45 8.37
C ALA A 8 -20.13 -9.92 8.35
N ASP A 9 -20.45 -10.61 7.25
CA ASP A 9 -19.97 -11.96 7.00
C ASP A 9 -18.45 -11.96 7.22
N GLN A 10 -17.97 -12.76 8.18
CA GLN A 10 -16.54 -12.89 8.41
C GLN A 10 -15.93 -13.51 7.15
N ILE A 11 -15.33 -12.66 6.32
CA ILE A 11 -14.54 -13.11 5.19
C ILE A 11 -13.35 -13.87 5.76
N ASP A 12 -13.16 -15.12 5.34
CA ASP A 12 -11.98 -15.89 5.70
C ASP A 12 -10.75 -15.30 5.00
N LEU A 13 -10.00 -14.50 5.75
CA LEU A 13 -8.79 -13.84 5.29
C LEU A 13 -7.56 -14.76 5.32
N SER A 14 -7.69 -15.98 5.86
CA SER A 14 -6.56 -16.92 5.97
C SER A 14 -6.05 -17.42 4.61
N CYS A 15 -6.85 -17.26 3.55
CA CYS A 15 -6.44 -17.57 2.19
C CYS A 15 -5.40 -16.59 1.61
N PHE A 16 -5.23 -15.40 2.23
CA PHE A 16 -4.24 -14.42 1.82
C PHE A 16 -2.93 -14.60 2.58
N SER A 17 -1.84 -14.86 1.86
CA SER A 17 -0.50 -14.93 2.43
C SER A 17 0.46 -14.11 1.58
N GLY A 18 1.00 -13.03 2.16
CA GLY A 18 2.08 -12.25 1.58
C GLY A 18 3.45 -12.77 2.00
N ASN A 19 4.51 -12.34 1.31
CA ASN A 19 5.89 -12.70 1.67
C ASN A 19 6.49 -11.83 2.80
N LEU A 20 5.89 -10.67 3.09
CA LEU A 20 6.28 -9.81 4.21
C LEU A 20 5.52 -10.21 5.47
N GLY A 21 6.23 -10.32 6.59
CA GLY A 21 5.61 -10.64 7.88
C GLY A 21 4.75 -9.49 8.40
N HIS A 22 3.63 -9.79 9.06
CA HIS A 22 2.88 -8.76 9.79
C HIS A 22 3.47 -8.58 11.20
N ASP A 23 4.00 -7.39 11.51
CA ASP A 23 4.52 -7.05 12.86
C ASP A 23 4.00 -5.70 13.37
N GLY A 24 3.29 -5.72 14.50
CA GLY A 24 2.78 -4.51 15.14
C GLY A 24 3.85 -3.68 15.86
N ARG A 25 5.07 -4.20 16.08
CA ARG A 25 6.09 -3.58 16.94
C ARG A 25 7.19 -2.79 16.22
N ASP A 26 7.13 -2.63 14.90
CA ASP A 26 8.11 -1.88 14.07
C ASP A 26 9.58 -2.35 14.20
N ASN A 27 9.85 -3.47 14.86
CA ASN A 27 11.22 -3.92 15.14
C ASN A 27 11.64 -5.12 14.29
N ALA A 28 10.69 -5.81 13.65
CA ALA A 28 11.01 -6.87 12.70
C ALA A 28 11.55 -6.29 11.38
N ARG A 29 12.40 -7.08 10.72
CA ARG A 29 12.84 -6.79 9.34
C ARG A 29 11.81 -7.29 8.36
N ASP A 30 11.74 -6.65 7.19
CA ASP A 30 10.89 -7.08 6.08
C ASP A 30 9.45 -7.36 6.55
N CYS A 31 8.89 -6.41 7.30
CA CYS A 31 7.56 -6.53 7.88
C CYS A 31 6.66 -5.37 7.50
N TRP A 32 5.35 -5.59 7.59
CA TRP A 32 4.33 -4.59 7.37
C TRP A 32 3.36 -4.50 8.55
N LYS A 33 2.71 -3.35 8.64
CA LYS A 33 1.53 -3.15 9.49
C LYS A 33 0.60 -2.12 8.87
N LEU A 34 -0.64 -2.09 9.35
CA LEU A 34 -1.56 -1.01 9.03
C LEU A 34 -1.02 0.31 9.60
N SER A 35 -0.94 1.33 8.74
CA SER A 35 -0.57 2.68 9.18
C SER A 35 -1.83 3.41 9.67
N ASP A 36 -1.71 4.19 10.75
CA ASP A 36 -2.82 5.01 11.24
C ASP A 36 -3.12 6.11 10.21
N GLY A 37 -4.33 6.09 9.66
CA GLY A 37 -4.78 7.04 8.65
C GLY A 37 -4.78 8.51 9.12
N ASN A 38 -4.72 8.74 10.44
CA ASN A 38 -4.57 10.09 10.98
C ASN A 38 -3.18 10.70 10.75
N ASN A 39 -2.17 9.88 10.47
CA ASN A 39 -0.84 10.36 10.08
C ASN A 39 -0.85 10.96 8.65
N LEU A 40 -1.90 10.69 7.89
CA LEU A 40 -2.05 11.11 6.50
C LEU A 40 -3.03 12.27 6.42
N ARG A 41 -2.71 13.24 5.55
CA ARG A 41 -3.48 14.48 5.38
C ARG A 41 -4.18 14.47 4.03
N VAL A 42 -5.52 14.46 4.05
CA VAL A 42 -6.36 14.56 2.85
C VAL A 42 -6.91 15.96 2.67
N ARG A 43 -7.29 16.30 1.43
CA ARG A 43 -7.95 17.57 1.13
C ARG A 43 -9.31 17.64 1.84
N SER A 44 -9.52 18.69 2.62
CA SER A 44 -10.79 18.92 3.31
C SER A 44 -11.91 19.22 2.32
N LYS A 45 -13.16 19.19 2.79
CA LYS A 45 -14.33 19.62 2.00
C LYS A 45 -14.22 21.06 1.48
N HIS A 46 -13.46 21.91 2.15
CA HIS A 46 -13.34 23.33 1.82
C HIS A 46 -11.98 23.68 1.20
N PHE A 47 -11.17 22.66 0.88
CA PHE A 47 -9.80 22.81 0.40
C PHE A 47 -9.67 23.77 -0.79
N CYS A 48 -10.66 23.83 -1.68
CA CYS A 48 -10.61 24.74 -2.83
C CYS A 48 -10.58 26.23 -2.43
N TYR A 49 -11.14 26.58 -1.27
CA TYR A 49 -11.23 27.95 -0.76
C TYR A 49 -10.11 28.28 0.23
N ASP A 50 -9.85 27.38 1.18
CA ASP A 50 -8.98 27.64 2.33
C ASP A 50 -7.64 26.86 2.28
N LYS A 51 -7.49 25.94 1.31
CA LYS A 51 -6.35 25.01 1.16
C LYS A 51 -6.10 24.14 2.40
N THR A 52 -7.11 23.91 3.22
CA THR A 52 -6.97 23.15 4.48
C THR A 52 -6.95 21.64 4.24
N LYS A 53 -6.01 20.95 4.89
CA LYS A 53 -5.94 19.48 4.90
C LYS A 53 -6.25 18.94 6.29
N ILE A 54 -7.04 17.88 6.33
CA ILE A 54 -7.49 17.23 7.56
C ILE A 54 -6.88 15.83 7.69
N PRO A 55 -6.77 15.27 8.90
CA PRO A 55 -6.45 13.85 9.08
C PRO A 55 -7.40 12.97 8.27
N ALA A 56 -6.88 11.94 7.62
CA ALA A 56 -7.65 11.14 6.69
C ALA A 56 -8.62 10.15 7.37
N GLY A 57 -8.39 9.83 8.65
CA GLY A 57 -9.26 8.96 9.44
C GLY A 57 -9.11 7.48 9.10
N LYS A 58 -10.15 6.69 9.37
CA LYS A 58 -10.14 5.23 9.18
C LYS A 58 -10.13 4.87 7.69
N HIS A 59 -9.32 3.87 7.33
CA HIS A 59 -9.33 3.26 6.00
C HIS A 59 -10.63 2.47 5.75
N LEU A 60 -11.05 2.41 4.48
CA LEU A 60 -12.26 1.70 4.06
C LEU A 60 -12.04 0.18 3.91
N MET A 61 -10.82 -0.24 3.57
CA MET A 61 -10.46 -1.64 3.36
C MET A 61 -9.42 -2.09 4.38
N ASP A 62 -9.55 -3.34 4.81
CA ASP A 62 -8.53 -3.99 5.62
C ASP A 62 -7.41 -4.53 4.72
N LEU A 63 -6.16 -4.23 5.10
CA LEU A 63 -5.00 -4.81 4.46
C LEU A 63 -4.74 -6.20 5.02
N VAL A 64 -4.65 -7.19 4.13
CA VAL A 64 -4.63 -8.62 4.51
C VAL A 64 -3.28 -9.28 4.25
N ALA A 65 -2.54 -8.79 3.25
CA ALA A 65 -1.24 -9.32 2.87
C ALA A 65 -0.45 -8.26 2.11
N VAL A 66 0.88 -8.34 2.18
CA VAL A 66 1.80 -7.51 1.40
C VAL A 66 2.90 -8.41 0.84
N ASP A 67 3.16 -8.25 -0.45
CA ASP A 67 4.29 -8.90 -1.14
C ASP A 67 5.34 -7.85 -1.53
N TRP A 68 6.61 -8.17 -1.29
CA TRP A 68 7.78 -7.40 -1.68
C TRP A 68 8.54 -8.15 -2.78
N PHE A 69 8.47 -7.61 -4.00
CA PHE A 69 9.07 -8.24 -5.17
C PHE A 69 10.10 -7.33 -5.85
N GLN A 70 11.04 -7.95 -6.55
CA GLN A 70 12.02 -7.26 -7.39
C GLN A 70 12.25 -8.05 -8.66
N ASP A 71 12.30 -7.34 -9.78
CA ASP A 71 12.77 -7.86 -11.06
C ASP A 71 13.57 -6.76 -11.77
N THR A 72 14.43 -7.17 -12.69
CA THR A 72 15.16 -6.33 -13.64
C THR A 72 14.32 -5.89 -14.83
N LYS A 73 13.21 -6.61 -15.09
CA LYS A 73 12.24 -6.30 -16.14
C LYS A 73 10.95 -5.78 -15.54
N ARG A 74 10.18 -5.03 -16.34
CA ARG A 74 8.80 -4.68 -15.98
C ARG A 74 8.02 -5.95 -15.64
N MET A 75 7.40 -5.95 -14.47
CA MET A 75 6.57 -7.06 -14.00
C MET A 75 5.12 -6.81 -14.43
N ASP A 76 4.62 -7.58 -15.38
CA ASP A 76 3.20 -7.58 -15.74
C ASP A 76 2.48 -8.76 -15.05
N HIS A 77 1.16 -8.66 -14.85
CA HIS A 77 0.30 -9.76 -14.34
C HIS A 77 0.68 -10.33 -12.95
N VAL A 78 1.34 -9.56 -12.09
CA VAL A 78 1.83 -9.99 -10.76
C VAL A 78 0.73 -10.57 -9.86
N ALA A 79 -0.50 -10.06 -9.96
CA ALA A 79 -1.63 -10.56 -9.18
C ALA A 79 -2.51 -11.61 -9.88
N ARG A 80 -2.02 -12.30 -10.93
CA ARG A 80 -2.73 -13.45 -11.53
C ARG A 80 -2.77 -14.70 -10.62
N ARG A 81 -2.59 -14.52 -9.31
CA ARG A 81 -2.82 -15.56 -8.31
C ARG A 81 -4.33 -15.73 -8.10
N GLN A 82 -4.77 -16.98 -8.07
CA GLN A 82 -6.15 -17.34 -7.77
C GLN A 82 -6.53 -16.77 -6.38
N GLY A 83 -7.51 -15.86 -6.32
CA GLY A 83 -8.02 -15.27 -5.07
C GLY A 83 -7.80 -13.77 -4.85
N CYS A 84 -7.15 -13.03 -5.76
CA CYS A 84 -6.94 -11.58 -5.57
C CYS A 84 -8.20 -10.74 -5.86
N ALA A 85 -8.61 -9.86 -4.93
CA ALA A 85 -9.79 -8.98 -5.08
C ALA A 85 -9.47 -7.60 -5.70
N ALA A 86 -8.31 -7.01 -5.40
CA ALA A 86 -7.84 -5.75 -5.99
C ALA A 86 -6.30 -5.65 -5.90
N GLN A 87 -5.65 -5.17 -6.96
CA GLN A 87 -4.18 -5.03 -7.05
C GLN A 87 -3.78 -3.55 -7.17
N ILE A 88 -2.75 -3.16 -6.43
CA ILE A 88 -2.02 -1.90 -6.63
C ILE A 88 -0.55 -2.25 -6.81
N ASP A 89 0.00 -1.96 -7.99
CA ASP A 89 1.42 -2.13 -8.30
C ASP A 89 2.13 -0.77 -8.29
N VAL A 90 3.34 -0.73 -7.72
CA VAL A 90 4.14 0.50 -7.57
C VAL A 90 5.55 0.21 -8.10
N ASP A 91 5.77 0.51 -9.38
CA ASP A 91 7.09 0.40 -10.00
C ASP A 91 7.91 1.69 -9.82
N ILE A 92 8.99 1.57 -9.06
CA ILE A 92 9.97 2.64 -8.83
C ILE A 92 11.15 2.51 -9.82
N GLY A 93 11.46 1.30 -10.29
CA GLY A 93 12.66 0.98 -11.07
C GLY A 93 12.63 1.45 -12.52
N SER A 94 11.45 1.77 -13.06
CA SER A 94 11.33 2.39 -14.40
C SER A 94 11.55 3.90 -14.41
N SER A 95 11.58 4.58 -13.26
CA SER A 95 11.77 6.03 -13.18
C SER A 95 13.25 6.40 -13.14
N THR A 96 13.74 7.12 -14.16
CA THR A 96 15.12 7.63 -14.20
C THR A 96 15.46 8.51 -12.99
N VAL A 97 14.51 9.34 -12.55
CA VAL A 97 14.68 10.20 -11.37
C VAL A 97 14.73 9.36 -10.11
N ALA A 98 13.81 8.40 -9.96
CA ALA A 98 13.79 7.53 -8.79
C ALA A 98 15.04 6.65 -8.73
N ASN A 99 15.52 6.13 -9.86
CA ASN A 99 16.78 5.38 -9.95
C ASN A 99 18.00 6.22 -9.55
N GLY A 100 18.03 7.50 -9.93
CA GLY A 100 19.09 8.42 -9.50
C GLY A 100 19.09 8.63 -7.98
N VAL A 101 17.90 8.83 -7.40
CA VAL A 101 17.74 8.97 -5.94
C VAL A 101 18.04 7.65 -5.22
N LEU A 102 17.52 6.53 -5.72
CA LEU A 102 17.72 5.20 -5.16
C LEU A 102 19.20 4.82 -5.20
N GLY A 103 19.92 5.10 -6.29
CA GLY A 103 21.37 4.85 -6.37
C GLY A 103 22.19 5.61 -5.31
N LEU A 104 21.79 6.83 -4.96
CA LEU A 104 22.42 7.60 -3.89
C LEU A 104 22.00 7.10 -2.50
N VAL A 105 20.72 6.80 -2.33
CA VAL A 105 20.13 6.37 -1.06
C VAL A 105 20.56 4.96 -0.67
N ILE A 106 20.70 4.03 -1.63
CA ILE A 106 21.15 2.64 -1.43
C ILE A 106 22.53 2.59 -0.79
N VAL A 107 23.42 3.52 -1.14
CA VAL A 107 24.79 3.54 -0.61
C VAL A 107 24.82 3.99 0.85
N VAL A 108 23.83 4.78 1.29
CA VAL A 108 23.80 5.40 2.61
C VAL A 108 22.83 4.71 3.57
N ILE A 109 21.72 4.19 3.06
CA ILE A 109 20.63 3.60 3.84
C ILE A 109 20.47 2.13 3.45
N THR A 110 20.64 1.25 4.43
CA THR A 110 20.50 -0.21 4.27
C THR A 110 19.07 -0.70 4.46
N THR A 111 18.22 0.08 5.13
CA THR A 111 16.83 -0.31 5.45
C THR A 111 15.89 0.88 5.30
N LEU A 112 14.76 0.69 4.62
CA LEU A 112 13.73 1.72 4.45
C LEU A 112 12.52 1.48 5.35
N VAL A 113 11.97 2.55 5.91
CA VAL A 113 10.63 2.56 6.51
C VAL A 113 9.77 3.48 5.67
N VAL A 114 8.67 2.96 5.12
CA VAL A 114 7.81 3.69 4.18
C VAL A 114 6.37 3.60 4.63
N ASP A 115 5.73 4.75 4.84
CA ASP A 115 4.28 4.86 4.95
C ASP A 115 3.69 5.11 3.56
N MET A 116 2.82 4.22 3.12
CA MET A 116 2.05 4.37 1.89
C MET A 116 0.56 4.43 2.21
N ALA A 117 -0.16 5.20 1.41
CA ALA A 117 -1.59 5.40 1.52
C ALA A 117 -2.23 5.43 0.14
N PHE A 118 -3.36 4.76 0.02
CA PHE A 118 -4.15 4.72 -1.19
C PHE A 118 -5.46 5.43 -0.93
N LEU A 119 -5.80 6.39 -1.79
CA LEU A 119 -6.98 7.23 -1.66
C LEU A 119 -7.66 7.38 -3.01
N VAL A 120 -8.99 7.55 -2.99
CA VAL A 120 -9.72 7.99 -4.16
C VAL A 120 -9.50 9.49 -4.29
N GLN A 121 -8.81 9.91 -5.35
CA GLN A 121 -8.54 11.32 -5.60
C GLN A 121 -9.82 12.03 -6.05
N ALA A 122 -10.19 13.09 -5.33
CA ALA A 122 -11.27 13.97 -5.75
C ALA A 122 -10.84 14.81 -6.97
N ASN A 123 -11.57 14.69 -8.06
CA ASN A 123 -11.44 15.50 -9.26
C ASN A 123 -12.33 16.75 -9.19
N THR A 124 -13.49 16.66 -8.53
CA THR A 124 -14.43 17.77 -8.32
C THR A 124 -14.60 18.11 -6.84
N THR A 125 -15.24 19.25 -6.53
CA THR A 125 -15.41 19.73 -5.15
C THR A 125 -16.43 18.93 -4.34
N ASP A 126 -17.40 18.31 -5.01
CA ASP A 126 -18.40 17.43 -4.42
C ASP A 126 -17.82 16.07 -4.00
N GLU A 127 -16.69 15.66 -4.58
CA GLU A 127 -15.95 14.45 -4.21
C GLU A 127 -15.05 14.63 -2.97
N LEU A 128 -14.97 15.85 -2.40
CA LEU A 128 -14.23 16.13 -1.17
C LEU A 128 -15.09 15.88 0.09
N PRO A 129 -14.47 15.45 1.21
CA PRO A 129 -13.05 15.15 1.39
C PRO A 129 -12.65 13.79 0.81
N GLU A 130 -11.38 13.66 0.41
CA GLU A 130 -10.83 12.38 -0.06
C GLU A 130 -10.88 11.35 1.07
N ARG A 131 -11.04 10.07 0.73
CA ARG A 131 -11.07 8.96 1.68
C ARG A 131 -9.96 7.96 1.42
N LEU A 132 -9.37 7.45 2.51
CA LEU A 132 -8.40 6.35 2.42
C LEU A 132 -9.10 5.05 2.06
N ILE A 133 -8.62 4.42 1.00
CA ILE A 133 -8.93 3.03 0.67
C ILE A 133 -8.15 2.14 1.63
N GLY A 134 -6.84 2.35 1.76
CA GLY A 134 -5.96 1.56 2.61
C GLY A 134 -4.66 2.32 2.93
N ALA A 135 -3.99 1.91 3.99
CA ALA A 135 -2.69 2.47 4.37
C ALA A 135 -1.79 1.37 4.95
N VAL A 136 -0.54 1.37 4.54
CA VAL A 136 0.46 0.39 4.96
C VAL A 136 1.73 1.11 5.40
N ARG A 137 2.28 0.68 6.52
CA ARG A 137 3.67 0.94 6.85
C ARG A 137 4.46 -0.32 6.54
N VAL A 138 5.51 -0.17 5.75
CA VAL A 138 6.49 -1.23 5.56
C VAL A 138 7.77 -0.80 6.29
N SER A 139 8.27 -1.66 7.17
CA SER A 139 9.36 -1.35 8.09
C SER A 139 10.59 -2.20 7.80
N HIS A 140 11.75 -1.56 7.91
CA HIS A 140 13.06 -2.20 7.77
C HIS A 140 13.21 -3.04 6.50
N ILE A 141 12.72 -2.51 5.38
CA ILE A 141 12.80 -3.18 4.09
C ILE A 141 14.23 -3.15 3.57
N GLU A 142 14.80 -4.33 3.39
CA GLU A 142 16.08 -4.51 2.69
C GLU A 142 15.79 -4.70 1.20
N LEU A 143 16.33 -3.85 0.32
CA LEU A 143 16.04 -3.98 -1.12
C LEU A 143 16.43 -5.34 -1.70
N LYS A 144 17.44 -5.99 -1.12
CA LYS A 144 17.93 -7.32 -1.53
C LYS A 144 17.06 -8.49 -1.03
N SER A 145 16.14 -8.28 -0.08
CA SER A 145 15.25 -9.34 0.44
C SER A 145 14.07 -9.59 -0.49
N ALA A 146 13.89 -8.73 -1.50
CA ALA A 146 12.83 -8.81 -2.47
C ALA A 146 12.82 -10.15 -3.21
N VAL A 147 11.65 -10.76 -3.29
CA VAL A 147 11.48 -12.06 -3.93
C VAL A 147 11.30 -11.86 -5.43
N VAL A 148 11.99 -12.64 -6.25
CA VAL A 148 11.71 -12.68 -7.69
C VAL A 148 10.38 -13.42 -7.89
N PRO A 149 9.35 -12.78 -8.47
CA PRO A 149 8.06 -13.42 -8.67
C PRO A 149 8.18 -14.58 -9.66
N LYS A 150 7.53 -15.70 -9.39
CA LYS A 150 7.36 -16.79 -10.36
C LYS A 150 6.11 -16.51 -11.18
N LEU A 151 6.26 -15.73 -12.25
CA LEU A 151 5.17 -15.51 -13.22
C LEU A 151 5.13 -16.72 -14.17
N GLU A 152 3.95 -17.34 -14.31
CA GLU A 152 3.75 -18.38 -15.31
C GLU A 152 3.95 -17.80 -16.71
N PRO A 153 4.64 -18.49 -17.63
CA PRO A 153 4.81 -18.00 -18.98
C PRO A 153 3.45 -17.84 -19.67
N GLU A 154 3.27 -16.73 -20.39
CA GLU A 154 2.12 -16.48 -21.25
C GLU A 154 1.98 -17.67 -22.23
N ILE A 155 0.85 -18.37 -22.17
CA ILE A 155 0.54 -19.43 -23.13
C ILE A 155 0.18 -18.71 -24.44
N SER A 156 1.06 -18.83 -25.44
CA SER A 156 0.88 -18.28 -26.79
C SER A 156 -0.30 -18.91 -27.53
#